data_AF-A0A7X2PST7-F1
#
_entry.id   AF-A0A7X2PST7-F1
#
_cell.length_a   1.000
_cell.length_b   1.000
_cell.length_c   1.000
_cell.angle_alpha   90.00
_cell.angle_beta   90.00
_cell.angle_gamma   90.00
#
_symmetry.space_group_name_H-M   'P 1'
#
loop_
_entity.id
_entity.type
_entity.pdbx_description
1 polymer ?
#
loop_
_entity_poly.entity_id
_entity_poly.type
_entity_poly.pdbx_seq_one_letter_code
_entity_poly.pdbx_strand_id
1 'polypeptide(L)'
;MLWVDQWVTGEYWERHQVPRKQRGSRPSGFQTRAMKASLFDAIPWVTVRDRLSDLPNPQSREARAIPNQVFQPRARTYVGHTGSPFDEPAKTLKAGDHGVPGGENMIAFPTGEVRYFSVREAAWMQTFPDEFVFNSSWTENMRQLGNAVPVEFGRIIAEEIKQKLVSRRRRKDNGGDAH
;
A
#
# COMPACT_ATOMS: atom_id res chain seq x y z
N MET A 1 -13.36 -1.38 10.41
CA MET A 1 -13.29 -0.27 9.42
C MET A 1 -12.36 0.85 9.92
N LEU A 2 -11.47 1.37 9.06
CA LEU A 2 -10.39 2.31 9.46
C LEU A 2 -10.85 3.58 10.19
N TRP A 3 -11.95 4.22 9.76
CA TRP A 3 -12.40 5.46 10.43
C TRP A 3 -13.00 5.24 11.82
N VAL A 4 -13.56 4.05 12.09
CA VAL A 4 -13.98 3.66 13.45
C VAL A 4 -12.74 3.48 14.31
N ASP A 5 -11.77 2.73 13.79
CA ASP A 5 -10.49 2.45 14.44
C ASP A 5 -9.72 3.75 14.80
N GLN A 6 -9.67 4.71 13.87
CA GLN A 6 -9.05 6.01 14.10
C GLN A 6 -9.88 6.94 14.99
N TRP A 7 -11.16 7.15 14.67
CA TRP A 7 -11.88 8.31 15.20
C TRP A 7 -12.99 7.98 16.18
N VAL A 8 -13.28 6.69 16.42
CA VAL A 8 -14.29 6.24 17.38
C VAL A 8 -13.61 5.50 18.53
N THR A 9 -12.86 4.42 18.26
CA THR A 9 -12.14 3.67 19.30
C THR A 9 -10.81 4.34 19.64
N GLY A 10 -10.09 4.84 18.62
CA GLY A 10 -8.78 5.45 18.78
C GLY A 10 -7.63 4.45 18.82
N GLU A 11 -7.92 3.16 18.70
CA GLU A 11 -6.96 2.05 18.77
C GLU A 11 -5.84 2.18 17.73
N TYR A 12 -6.16 2.59 16.50
CA TYR A 12 -5.17 2.91 15.47
C TYR A 12 -4.10 3.90 15.98
N TRP A 13 -4.53 5.01 16.61
CA TRP A 13 -3.57 6.01 17.08
C TRP A 13 -2.74 5.52 18.25
N GLU A 14 -3.30 4.67 19.10
CA GLU A 14 -2.61 4.05 20.23
C GLU A 14 -1.59 3.02 19.75
N ARG A 15 -1.97 2.13 18.82
CA ARG A 15 -1.10 1.15 18.18
C ARG A 15 0.13 1.79 17.56
N HIS A 16 -0.05 2.94 16.91
CA HIS A 16 1.04 3.69 16.27
C HIS A 16 1.67 4.78 17.14
N GLN A 17 1.26 4.87 18.41
CA GLN A 17 1.76 5.86 19.37
C GLN A 17 1.72 7.31 18.86
N VAL A 18 0.70 7.67 18.07
CA VAL A 18 0.59 8.99 17.43
C VAL A 18 0.01 10.01 18.42
N PRO A 19 0.77 11.05 18.82
CA PRO A 19 0.29 12.08 19.73
C PRO A 19 -0.87 12.87 19.12
N ARG A 20 -1.85 13.30 19.93
CA ARG A 20 -3.03 14.05 19.44
C ARG A 20 -2.71 15.25 18.56
N LYS A 21 -1.59 15.94 18.80
CA LYS A 21 -1.14 17.11 18.02
C LYS A 21 -0.63 16.76 16.62
N GLN A 22 -0.24 15.50 16.39
CA GLN A 22 0.25 15.00 15.11
C GLN A 22 -0.83 14.23 14.33
N ARG A 23 -2.00 14.03 14.94
CA ARG A 23 -3.18 13.47 14.26
C ARG A 23 -3.71 14.56 13.32
N GLY A 24 -4.03 14.17 12.08
CA GLY A 24 -4.64 15.08 11.11
C GLY A 24 -6.03 15.55 11.55
N SER A 25 -6.71 16.30 10.68
CA SER A 25 -8.09 16.69 10.91
C SER A 25 -9.03 15.49 10.78
N ARG A 26 -10.04 15.42 11.65
CA ARG A 26 -11.10 14.43 11.56
C ARG A 26 -11.86 14.59 10.23
N PRO A 27 -12.07 13.52 9.43
CA PRO A 27 -12.78 13.62 8.17
C PRO A 27 -14.22 14.12 8.35
N SER A 28 -14.70 14.95 7.41
CA SER A 28 -16.11 15.34 7.39
C SER A 28 -17.01 14.13 7.12
N GLY A 29 -18.15 14.06 7.81
CA GLY A 29 -19.12 12.96 7.65
C GLY A 29 -18.67 11.61 8.21
N PHE A 30 -17.58 11.55 9.00
CA PHE A 30 -17.13 10.28 9.57
C PHE A 30 -18.20 9.63 10.48
N GLN A 31 -19.03 10.41 11.19
CA GLN A 31 -20.10 9.89 12.07
C GLN A 31 -21.08 8.99 11.29
N THR A 32 -21.56 9.47 10.14
CA THR A 32 -22.50 8.73 9.29
C THR A 32 -21.88 7.45 8.75
N ARG A 33 -20.59 7.47 8.37
CA ARG A 33 -19.89 6.27 7.90
C ARG A 33 -19.57 5.30 9.03
N ALA A 34 -19.18 5.78 10.21
CA ALA A 34 -18.92 4.98 11.39
C ALA A 34 -20.19 4.25 11.88
N MET A 35 -21.34 4.91 11.88
CA MET A 35 -22.63 4.29 12.19
C MET A 35 -23.03 3.20 11.20
N LYS A 36 -22.68 3.34 9.91
CA LYS A 36 -22.88 2.28 8.91
C LYS A 36 -21.85 1.15 9.04
N ALA A 37 -20.66 1.45 9.56
CA ALA A 37 -19.59 0.48 9.74
C ALA A 37 -19.91 -0.58 10.78
N SER A 38 -20.65 -0.22 11.85
CA SER A 38 -21.07 -1.18 12.89
C SER A 38 -22.02 -2.25 12.37
N LEU A 39 -22.48 -2.16 11.12
CA LEU A 39 -23.31 -3.17 10.45
C LEU A 39 -22.47 -4.26 9.77
N PHE A 40 -21.14 -4.11 9.68
CA PHE A 40 -20.25 -5.05 9.02
C PHE A 40 -18.99 -5.29 9.85
N ASP A 41 -18.71 -6.55 10.20
CA ASP A 41 -17.47 -6.99 10.85
C ASP A 41 -16.28 -6.96 9.87
N ALA A 42 -16.03 -5.80 9.26
CA ALA A 42 -14.98 -5.61 8.28
C ALA A 42 -13.67 -5.20 8.95
N ILE A 43 -12.62 -5.96 8.65
CA ILE A 43 -11.22 -5.65 8.99
C ILE A 43 -10.90 -4.21 8.52
N PRO A 44 -10.26 -3.38 9.35
CA PRO A 44 -9.87 -2.04 8.94
C PRO A 44 -8.91 -2.09 7.73
N TRP A 45 -9.03 -1.11 6.85
CA TRP A 45 -8.10 -0.94 5.73
C TRP A 45 -6.68 -0.70 6.25
N VAL A 46 -5.69 -1.32 5.60
CA VAL A 46 -4.27 -1.10 5.88
C VAL A 46 -3.84 0.25 5.34
N THR A 47 -3.18 1.06 6.17
CA THR A 47 -2.67 2.40 5.82
C THR A 47 -1.25 2.35 5.27
N VAL A 48 -0.79 3.46 4.68
CA VAL A 48 0.65 3.63 4.35
C VAL A 48 1.52 3.46 5.60
N ARG A 49 1.11 4.02 6.75
CA ARG A 49 1.83 3.87 8.01
C ARG A 49 1.93 2.41 8.44
N ASP A 50 0.82 1.67 8.41
CA ASP A 50 0.82 0.24 8.73
C ASP A 50 1.81 -0.50 7.84
N ARG A 51 1.80 -0.20 6.53
CA ARG A 51 2.65 -0.93 5.60
C ARG A 51 4.13 -0.60 5.76
N LEU A 52 4.48 0.62 6.17
CA LEU A 52 5.86 1.08 6.26
C LEU A 52 6.43 1.08 7.69
N SER A 53 5.67 0.65 8.70
CA SER A 53 6.09 0.72 10.12
C SER A 53 7.40 0.00 10.40
N ASP A 54 7.67 -1.07 9.65
CA ASP A 54 8.82 -1.94 9.85
C ASP A 54 10.02 -1.55 8.96
N LEU A 55 9.88 -0.53 8.11
CA LEU A 55 11.00 0.04 7.36
C LEU A 55 11.59 1.24 8.08
N PRO A 56 12.93 1.30 8.22
CA PRO A 56 13.57 2.51 8.73
C PRO A 56 13.38 3.65 7.72
N ASN A 57 13.33 4.88 8.24
CA ASN A 57 13.27 6.07 7.39
C ASN A 57 14.42 6.05 6.36
N PRO A 58 14.17 6.29 5.05
CA PRO A 58 15.22 6.27 4.02
C PRO A 58 16.42 7.20 4.27
N GLN A 59 16.27 8.21 5.13
CA GLN A 59 17.35 9.14 5.52
C GLN A 59 18.18 8.64 6.72
N SER A 60 17.74 7.59 7.39
CA SER A 60 18.42 6.99 8.53
C SER A 60 19.69 6.23 8.12
N ARG A 61 20.53 5.89 9.10
CA ARG A 61 21.75 5.11 8.83
C ARG A 61 21.40 3.65 8.52
N GLU A 62 20.38 3.13 9.18
CA GLU A 62 19.89 1.76 9.12
C GLU A 62 19.36 1.43 7.72
N ALA A 63 18.73 2.42 7.06
CA ALA A 63 18.24 2.29 5.68
C ALA A 63 19.34 1.92 4.67
N ARG A 64 20.61 2.26 4.92
CA ARG A 64 21.72 1.96 4.01
C ARG A 64 21.98 0.46 3.87
N ALA A 65 21.57 -0.35 4.84
CA ALA A 65 21.71 -1.80 4.79
C ALA A 65 20.56 -2.48 4.01
N ILE A 66 19.49 -1.74 3.68
CA ILE A 66 18.30 -2.29 3.03
C ILE A 66 18.33 -1.95 1.52
N PRO A 67 18.33 -2.96 0.64
CA PRO A 67 18.31 -2.73 -0.80
C PRO A 67 17.10 -1.89 -1.22
N ASN A 68 17.34 -0.92 -2.10
CA ASN A 68 16.34 0.00 -2.64
C ASN A 68 15.65 0.93 -1.63
N GLN A 69 16.10 1.01 -0.37
CA GLN A 69 15.61 1.95 0.65
C GLN A 69 16.39 3.28 0.62
N VAL A 70 16.43 3.91 -0.56
CA VAL A 70 17.20 5.13 -0.79
C VAL A 70 16.28 6.36 -0.79
N PHE A 71 16.66 7.40 -0.05
CA PHE A 71 15.94 8.67 -0.03
C PHE A 71 16.06 9.39 -1.38
N GLN A 72 14.92 9.80 -1.94
CA GLN A 72 14.85 10.62 -3.15
C GLN A 72 14.46 12.07 -2.78
N PRO A 73 15.38 13.05 -2.93
CA PRO A 73 15.11 14.44 -2.56
C PRO A 73 14.17 15.14 -3.55
N ARG A 74 13.73 16.35 -3.16
CA ARG A 74 12.97 17.31 -3.99
C ARG A 74 11.55 16.85 -4.36
N ALA A 75 10.88 16.14 -3.46
CA ALA A 75 9.44 15.91 -3.56
C ALA A 75 8.69 17.25 -3.58
N ARG A 76 7.73 17.39 -4.50
CA ARG A 76 6.94 18.61 -4.68
C ARG A 76 5.50 18.25 -5.00
N THR A 77 4.56 18.80 -4.24
CA THR A 77 3.15 18.78 -4.62
C THR A 77 2.90 19.77 -5.75
N TYR A 78 2.09 19.37 -6.71
CA TYR A 78 1.60 20.24 -7.78
C TYR A 78 0.07 20.30 -7.70
N VAL A 79 -0.53 21.36 -8.24
CA VAL A 79 -1.99 21.49 -8.30
C VAL A 79 -2.56 20.25 -9.01
N GLY A 80 -3.45 19.52 -8.33
CA GLY A 80 -4.03 18.27 -8.83
C GLY A 80 -3.24 17.00 -8.55
N HIS A 81 -1.97 17.09 -8.12
CA HIS A 81 -1.11 15.93 -7.82
C HIS A 81 -0.63 15.96 -6.37
N THR A 82 -1.38 15.28 -5.50
CA THR A 82 -1.07 15.15 -4.06
C THR A 82 -0.64 13.73 -3.71
N GLY A 83 0.25 13.61 -2.73
CA GLY A 83 0.73 12.35 -2.18
C GLY A 83 -0.37 11.45 -1.58
N SER A 84 0.02 10.23 -1.26
CA SER A 84 -0.72 9.29 -0.44
C SER A 84 -0.68 9.74 1.02
N PRO A 85 -1.81 10.00 1.68
CA PRO A 85 -1.81 10.36 3.10
C PRO A 85 -1.23 9.23 3.94
N PHE A 86 -0.35 9.56 4.89
CA PHE A 86 0.38 8.54 5.64
C PHE A 86 -0.53 7.66 6.50
N ASP A 87 -1.62 8.23 7.03
CA ASP A 87 -2.59 7.55 7.88
C ASP A 87 -3.83 7.04 7.13
N GLU A 88 -3.76 6.93 5.80
CA GLU A 88 -4.82 6.36 4.95
C GLU A 88 -4.25 5.28 4.02
N PRO A 89 -5.09 4.47 3.36
CA PRO A 89 -4.62 3.61 2.29
C PRO A 89 -3.95 4.44 1.19
N ALA A 90 -2.89 3.89 0.59
CA ALA A 90 -2.20 4.59 -0.48
C ALA A 90 -3.11 4.85 -1.68
N LYS A 91 -2.83 5.94 -2.38
CA LYS A 91 -3.32 6.10 -3.76
C LYS A 91 -2.61 5.10 -4.66
N THR A 92 -3.21 4.83 -5.81
CA THR A 92 -2.59 4.02 -6.85
C THR A 92 -1.24 4.62 -7.23
N LEU A 93 -0.17 3.83 -7.08
CA LEU A 93 1.14 4.15 -7.64
C LEU A 93 0.99 4.18 -9.16
N LYS A 94 1.44 5.24 -9.80
CA LYS A 94 1.33 5.40 -11.25
C LYS A 94 2.71 5.42 -11.89
N ALA A 95 2.82 4.69 -13.00
CA ALA A 95 3.85 4.92 -13.99
C ALA A 95 3.63 6.34 -14.54
N GLY A 96 4.46 7.30 -14.16
CA GLY A 96 4.27 8.69 -14.60
C GLY A 96 4.22 8.80 -16.14
N ASP A 97 3.33 9.64 -16.66
CA ASP A 97 3.05 9.74 -18.10
C ASP A 97 4.14 10.52 -18.87
N HIS A 98 4.95 11.34 -18.17
CA HIS A 98 5.95 12.25 -18.79
C HIS A 98 7.36 12.04 -18.22
N GLY A 99 7.72 10.82 -17.83
CA GLY A 99 9.08 10.48 -17.38
C GLY A 99 9.45 10.96 -15.98
N VAL A 100 8.55 11.66 -15.28
CA VAL A 100 8.69 11.98 -13.85
C VAL A 100 7.48 11.41 -13.11
N PRO A 101 7.66 10.50 -12.15
CA PRO A 101 6.58 10.09 -11.26
C PRO A 101 6.09 11.32 -10.48
N GLY A 102 4.84 11.72 -10.71
CA GLY A 102 4.21 12.88 -10.10
C GLY A 102 3.96 12.72 -8.59
N GLY A 103 3.06 13.56 -8.06
CA GLY A 103 2.69 13.55 -6.64
C GLY A 103 2.18 12.20 -6.12
N GLU A 104 1.68 11.32 -6.99
CA GLU A 104 1.12 10.01 -6.66
C GLU A 104 2.14 9.05 -6.02
N ASN A 105 3.43 9.25 -6.30
CA ASN A 105 4.52 8.45 -5.75
C ASN A 105 5.15 9.08 -4.50
N MET A 106 4.38 9.90 -3.78
CA MET A 106 4.79 10.56 -2.54
C MET A 106 3.96 10.11 -1.34
N ILE A 107 4.56 10.18 -0.17
CA ILE A 107 3.89 10.20 1.12
C ILE A 107 3.57 11.65 1.46
N ALA A 108 2.34 11.90 1.90
CA ALA A 108 1.91 13.16 2.49
C ALA A 108 1.70 12.97 4.00
N PHE A 109 2.51 13.65 4.80
CA PHE A 109 2.42 13.58 6.25
C PHE A 109 1.36 14.55 6.79
N PRO A 110 0.76 14.26 7.97
CA PRO A 110 -0.18 15.18 8.62
C PRO A 110 0.41 16.57 8.91
N THR A 111 1.75 16.68 9.00
CA THR A 111 2.48 17.94 9.19
C THR A 111 2.50 18.84 7.95
N GLY A 112 2.05 18.34 6.79
CA GLY A 112 2.15 19.02 5.50
C GLY A 112 3.46 18.74 4.74
N GLU A 113 4.42 18.05 5.37
CA GLU A 113 5.62 17.58 4.69
C GLU A 113 5.28 16.49 3.66
N VAL A 114 6.04 16.47 2.55
CA VAL A 114 5.96 15.41 1.54
C VAL A 114 7.32 14.84 1.22
N ARG A 115 7.38 13.53 0.94
CA ARG A 115 8.56 12.87 0.39
C ARG A 115 8.18 11.82 -0.63
N TYR A 116 9.06 11.52 -1.56
CA TYR A 116 8.88 10.37 -2.45
C TYR A 116 8.96 9.05 -1.65
N PHE A 117 8.25 8.04 -2.13
CA PHE A 117 8.52 6.66 -1.74
C PHE A 117 9.92 6.25 -2.21
N SER A 118 10.62 5.49 -1.38
CA SER A 118 11.72 4.67 -1.88
C SER A 118 11.17 3.56 -2.79
N VAL A 119 12.03 2.95 -3.60
CA VAL A 119 11.63 1.79 -4.41
C VAL A 119 11.23 0.62 -3.51
N ARG A 120 11.90 0.43 -2.37
CA ARG A 120 11.55 -0.60 -1.38
C ARG A 120 10.18 -0.39 -0.76
N GLU A 121 9.83 0.84 -0.40
CA GLU A 121 8.51 1.17 0.17
C GLU A 121 7.40 0.95 -0.86
N ALA A 122 7.61 1.38 -2.10
CA ALA A 122 6.66 1.15 -3.19
C ALA A 122 6.51 -0.35 -3.52
N ALA A 123 7.59 -1.13 -3.45
CA ALA A 123 7.56 -2.59 -3.59
C ALA A 123 6.74 -3.24 -2.48
N TRP A 124 6.90 -2.81 -1.23
CA TRP A 124 6.09 -3.27 -0.11
C TRP A 124 4.61 -2.94 -0.31
N MET A 125 4.28 -1.74 -0.76
CA MET A 125 2.91 -1.36 -1.12
C MET A 125 2.32 -2.27 -2.21
N GLN A 126 3.13 -2.70 -3.18
CA GLN A 126 2.75 -3.66 -4.23
C GLN A 126 2.91 -5.13 -3.80
N THR A 127 3.12 -5.40 -2.52
CA THR A 127 3.23 -6.74 -1.92
C THR A 127 4.36 -7.61 -2.48
N PHE A 128 5.41 -6.99 -3.05
CA PHE A 128 6.62 -7.72 -3.43
C PHE A 128 7.31 -8.31 -2.19
N PRO A 129 7.95 -9.48 -2.33
CA PRO A 129 8.70 -10.10 -1.24
C PRO A 129 9.98 -9.32 -0.93
N ASP A 130 10.50 -9.48 0.29
CA ASP A 130 11.64 -8.70 0.79
C ASP A 130 12.93 -8.99 0.01
N GLU A 131 13.06 -10.20 -0.52
CA GLU A 131 14.22 -10.65 -1.27
C GLU A 131 14.25 -10.08 -2.69
N PHE A 132 13.14 -9.50 -3.18
CA PHE A 132 13.11 -8.88 -4.50
C PHE A 132 13.91 -7.57 -4.49
N VAL A 133 14.90 -7.47 -5.39
CA VAL A 133 15.76 -6.30 -5.55
C VAL A 133 15.61 -5.75 -6.96
N PHE A 134 15.35 -4.45 -7.05
CA PHE A 134 15.22 -3.73 -8.30
C PHE A 134 16.57 -3.16 -8.73
N ASN A 135 16.96 -3.42 -9.98
CA ASN A 135 18.31 -3.11 -10.50
C ASN A 135 18.34 -1.95 -11.50
N SER A 136 17.23 -1.21 -11.68
CA SER A 136 17.18 -0.04 -12.58
C SER A 136 17.23 1.28 -11.81
N SER A 137 17.18 2.41 -12.53
CA SER A 137 17.06 3.74 -11.91
C SER A 137 15.77 3.86 -11.09
N TRP A 138 15.73 4.78 -10.13
CA TRP A 138 14.54 5.03 -9.31
C TRP A 138 13.30 5.28 -10.19
N THR A 139 13.41 6.13 -11.21
CA THR A 139 12.30 6.42 -12.14
C THR A 139 11.79 5.18 -12.87
N GLU A 140 12.69 4.34 -13.41
CA GLU A 140 12.27 3.14 -14.14
C GLU A 140 11.66 2.10 -13.20
N ASN A 141 12.22 1.93 -12.00
CA ASN A 141 11.66 1.04 -10.99
C ASN A 141 10.26 1.50 -10.55
N MET A 142 10.07 2.80 -10.32
CA MET A 142 8.76 3.35 -9.98
C MET A 142 7.76 3.19 -11.13
N ARG A 143 8.22 3.25 -12.39
CA ARG A 143 7.38 2.94 -13.55
C ARG A 143 6.95 1.47 -13.57
N GLN A 144 7.87 0.54 -13.34
CA GLN A 144 7.56 -0.88 -13.25
C GLN A 144 6.59 -1.16 -12.10
N LEU A 145 6.83 -0.57 -10.93
CA LEU A 145 5.97 -0.69 -9.76
C LEU A 145 4.58 -0.09 -9.99
N GLY A 146 4.47 1.04 -10.69
CA GLY A 146 3.19 1.65 -11.02
C GLY A 146 2.36 0.87 -12.05
N ASN A 147 3.01 0.08 -12.91
CA ASN A 147 2.34 -0.81 -13.87
C ASN A 147 2.11 -2.23 -13.32
N ALA A 148 2.76 -2.57 -12.20
CA ALA A 148 2.65 -3.89 -11.62
C ALA A 148 1.27 -4.13 -10.99
N VAL A 149 0.80 -5.36 -11.12
CA VAL A 149 -0.29 -5.89 -10.30
C VAL A 149 0.31 -6.31 -8.94
N PRO A 150 -0.35 -6.03 -7.80
CA PRO A 150 0.14 -6.50 -6.50
C PRO A 150 0.38 -8.01 -6.52
N VAL A 151 1.58 -8.44 -6.11
CA VAL A 151 2.02 -9.84 -6.16
C VAL A 151 1.07 -10.77 -5.41
N GLU A 152 0.64 -10.38 -4.21
CA GLU A 152 -0.26 -11.17 -3.37
C GLU A 152 -1.65 -11.34 -4.01
N PHE A 153 -2.15 -10.29 -4.68
CA PHE A 153 -3.39 -10.39 -5.43
C PHE A 153 -3.25 -11.39 -6.59
N GLY A 154 -2.15 -11.29 -7.36
CA GLY A 154 -1.85 -12.25 -8.42
C GLY A 154 -1.77 -13.69 -7.91
N ARG A 155 -1.14 -13.90 -6.75
CA ARG A 155 -1.02 -15.21 -6.09
C ARG A 155 -2.37 -15.81 -5.74
N ILE A 156 -3.27 -15.02 -5.11
CA ILE A 156 -4.60 -15.48 -4.71
C ILE A 156 -5.41 -15.92 -5.94
N ILE A 157 -5.42 -15.11 -7.00
CA ILE A 157 -6.13 -15.44 -8.24
C ILE A 157 -5.56 -16.69 -8.92
N ALA A 158 -4.23 -16.80 -8.99
CA ALA A 158 -3.58 -17.96 -9.58
C ALA A 158 -3.90 -19.26 -8.83
N GLU A 159 -3.92 -19.23 -7.49
CA GLU A 159 -4.26 -20.38 -6.66
C GLU A 159 -5.71 -20.82 -6.87
N GLU A 160 -6.66 -19.89 -6.94
CA GLU A 160 -8.07 -20.17 -7.24
C GLU A 160 -8.24 -20.81 -8.64
N ILE A 161 -7.55 -20.27 -9.65
CA ILE A 161 -7.56 -20.84 -11.01
C ILE A 161 -7.01 -22.27 -10.99
N LYS A 162 -5.88 -22.49 -10.31
CA LYS A 162 -5.25 -23.81 -10.17
C LYS A 162 -6.21 -24.82 -9.53
N GLN A 163 -6.89 -24.44 -8.45
CA GLN A 163 -7.87 -25.30 -7.78
C GLN A 163 -9.03 -25.68 -8.73
N LYS A 164 -9.54 -24.73 -9.51
CA LYS A 164 -10.57 -24.98 -10.53
C LYS A 164 -10.10 -25.89 -11.66
N LEU A 165 -8.85 -25.77 -12.09
CA LEU A 165 -8.29 -26.65 -13.12
C LEU A 165 -8.08 -28.09 -12.60
N VAL A 166 -7.56 -28.24 -11.38
CA VAL A 166 -7.35 -29.56 -10.74
C VAL A 166 -8.68 -30.27 -10.50
N SER A 167 -9.68 -29.58 -9.97
CA SER A 167 -11.02 -30.15 -9.73
C SER A 167 -11.72 -30.56 -11.04
N ARG A 168 -11.58 -29.78 -12.11
CA ARG A 168 -12.10 -30.15 -13.45
C ARG A 168 -11.42 -31.40 -14.01
N ARG A 169 -10.11 -31.53 -13.85
CA ARG A 169 -9.36 -32.72 -14.31
C ARG A 169 -9.84 -33.99 -13.59
N ARG A 170 -9.96 -33.95 -12.25
CA ARG A 170 -10.47 -35.07 -11.44
C ARG A 170 -11.89 -35.51 -11.82
N ARG A 171 -12.76 -34.58 -12.21
CA ARG A 171 -14.12 -34.91 -12.70
C ARG A 171 -14.12 -35.60 -14.07
N LYS A 172 -13.16 -35.27 -14.95
CA LYS A 172 -13.00 -35.97 -16.24
C LYS A 172 -12.44 -37.37 -16.03
N ASP A 173 -11.46 -37.53 -15.15
CA ASP A 173 -10.83 -38.83 -14.88
C ASP A 173 -11.84 -39.81 -14.21
N ASN A 174 -12.71 -39.33 -13.33
CA ASN A 174 -13.76 -40.16 -12.69
C ASN A 174 -15.02 -40.38 -13.56
N GLY A 175 -15.14 -39.70 -14.71
CA GLY A 175 -16.28 -39.82 -15.62
C GLY A 175 -16.01 -40.72 -16.83
N GLY A 176 -14.82 -41.31 -16.93
CA GLY A 176 -14.38 -42.15 -18.06
C GLY A 176 -14.71 -43.64 -17.94
N ASP A 177 -15.16 -44.12 -16.78
CA ASP A 177 -15.38 -45.56 -16.51
C ASP A 177 -16.86 -46.00 -16.62
N ALA A 178 -17.66 -45.29 -17.41
CA ALA A 178 -19.07 -45.65 -17.65
C ALA A 178 -19.34 -45.83 -19.16
N HIS A 179 -18.76 -46.87 -19.76
CA HIS A 179 -19.23 -47.47 -21.02
C HIS A 179 -18.93 -48.96 -21.07
#